data_AF-A0A4U1F176-F1
#
_entry.id   AF-A0A4U1F176-F1
#
_cell.length_a   1.000
_cell.length_b   1.000
_cell.length_c   1.000
_cell.angle_alpha   90.00
_cell.angle_beta   90.00
_cell.angle_gamma   90.00
#
_symmetry.space_group_name_H-M   'P 1'
#
loop_
_entity.id
_entity.type
_entity.pdbx_description
1 polymer ?
#
loop_
_entity_poly.entity_id
_entity_poly.type
_entity_poly.pdbx_seq_one_letter_code
_entity_poly.pdbx_strand_id
1 'polypeptide(L)'
;MDEQEDLPKDMLEQLLKFVPEKSDIDLLEEHKHELDRMAKADRFLFEMSRINHYQQRLQSLYFKKKFAERVAEVKPKVEAIRSGSEEVFRSSALKQLLEVVLAFGNYMNKGQRGNAYGFKISSLNKIADTKSSIDKNITLLHYLITIVENKYPKVLNLNEELRDIPQAAKV
;
A
#
# COMPACT_ATOMS: atom_id res chain seq x y z
N MET A 1 13.24 -4.84 -29.76
CA MET A 1 12.78 -4.85 -28.34
C MET A 1 11.49 -5.68 -28.25
N ASP A 2 11.57 -6.94 -28.68
CA ASP A 2 10.41 -7.85 -28.78
C ASP A 2 9.21 -7.25 -29.54
N GLU A 3 9.42 -6.93 -30.82
CA GLU A 3 8.39 -6.31 -31.67
C GLU A 3 7.29 -7.28 -32.11
N GLN A 4 7.59 -8.59 -32.11
CA GLN A 4 6.65 -9.66 -32.45
C GLN A 4 5.91 -10.21 -31.22
N GLU A 5 6.23 -9.71 -30.02
CA GLU A 5 5.65 -10.15 -28.74
C GLU A 5 5.87 -11.64 -28.38
N ASP A 6 6.98 -12.22 -28.86
CA ASP A 6 7.35 -13.62 -28.62
C ASP A 6 7.87 -13.87 -27.19
N LEU A 7 8.19 -12.81 -26.44
CA LEU A 7 8.75 -12.90 -25.09
C LEU A 7 7.76 -12.39 -24.02
N PRO A 8 6.91 -13.29 -23.48
CA PRO A 8 6.07 -13.02 -22.31
C PRO A 8 6.84 -12.57 -21.07
N LYS A 9 6.14 -11.90 -20.15
CA LYS A 9 6.75 -11.33 -18.92
C LYS A 9 7.35 -12.41 -18.02
N ASP A 10 6.65 -13.52 -17.84
CA ASP A 10 7.08 -14.69 -17.06
C ASP A 10 8.29 -15.38 -17.72
N MET A 11 8.30 -15.49 -19.04
CA MET A 11 9.45 -16.02 -19.78
C MET A 11 10.69 -15.13 -19.64
N LEU A 12 10.54 -13.81 -19.76
CA LEU A 12 11.63 -12.86 -19.49
C LEU A 12 12.15 -12.96 -18.05
N GLU A 13 11.26 -13.15 -17.09
CA GLU A 13 11.62 -13.37 -15.69
C GLU A 13 12.41 -14.67 -15.49
N GLN A 14 12.10 -15.73 -16.24
CA GLN A 14 12.92 -16.96 -16.23
C GLN A 14 14.26 -16.75 -16.96
N LEU A 15 14.26 -16.13 -18.14
CA LEU A 15 15.49 -15.86 -18.90
C LEU A 15 16.50 -15.03 -18.08
N LEU A 16 16.01 -14.09 -17.27
CA LEU A 16 16.85 -13.29 -16.37
C LEU A 16 17.55 -14.10 -15.28
N LYS A 17 17.06 -15.30 -14.94
CA LYS A 17 17.70 -16.21 -13.98
C LYS A 17 18.80 -17.07 -14.61
N PHE A 18 18.80 -17.20 -15.94
CA PHE A 18 19.72 -18.06 -16.70
C PHE A 18 20.54 -17.25 -17.70
N VAL A 19 21.02 -16.08 -17.26
CA VAL A 19 21.95 -15.25 -18.03
C VAL A 19 23.34 -15.87 -17.92
N PRO A 20 24.09 -16.04 -19.03
CA PRO A 20 25.43 -16.62 -19.00
C PRO A 20 26.36 -15.80 -18.09
N GLU A 21 26.96 -16.45 -17.10
CA GLU A 21 27.94 -15.82 -16.23
C GLU A 21 29.32 -15.80 -16.90
N LYS A 22 30.23 -14.98 -16.38
CA LYS A 22 31.58 -14.88 -16.95
C LYS A 22 32.30 -16.23 -17.00
N SER A 23 32.16 -17.05 -15.95
CA SER A 23 32.72 -18.40 -15.91
C SER A 23 32.16 -19.31 -17.02
N ASP A 24 30.87 -19.20 -17.31
CA ASP A 24 30.22 -20.00 -18.36
C ASP A 24 30.75 -19.59 -19.73
N ILE A 25 30.90 -18.29 -19.95
CA ILE A 25 31.42 -17.74 -21.20
C ILE A 25 32.86 -18.20 -21.43
N ASP A 26 33.72 -18.04 -20.41
CA ASP A 26 35.13 -18.42 -20.49
C ASP A 26 35.28 -19.92 -20.77
N LEU A 27 34.46 -20.77 -20.14
CA LEU A 27 34.46 -22.21 -20.36
C LEU A 27 33.95 -22.61 -21.76
N LEU A 28 32.85 -22.00 -22.22
CA LEU A 28 32.23 -22.36 -23.50
C LEU A 28 33.04 -21.85 -24.70
N GLU A 29 33.88 -20.82 -24.52
CA GLU A 29 34.81 -20.33 -25.54
C GLU A 29 35.83 -21.36 -26.01
N GLU A 30 36.28 -22.25 -25.12
CA GLU A 30 37.21 -23.33 -25.46
C GLU A 30 36.61 -24.29 -26.51
N HIS A 31 35.28 -24.42 -26.51
CA HIS A 31 34.53 -25.33 -27.37
C HIS A 31 33.83 -24.65 -28.55
N LYS A 32 34.12 -23.37 -28.83
CA LYS A 32 33.46 -22.58 -29.90
C LYS A 32 33.52 -23.17 -31.31
N HIS A 33 34.41 -24.13 -31.56
CA HIS A 33 34.57 -24.79 -32.85
C HIS A 33 33.64 -26.00 -33.03
N GLU A 34 32.93 -26.43 -31.98
CA GLU A 34 32.05 -27.61 -31.99
C GLU A 34 30.60 -27.30 -31.56
N LEU A 35 30.08 -26.11 -31.91
CA LEU A 35 28.74 -25.65 -31.50
C LEU A 35 27.61 -26.62 -31.85
N ASP A 36 27.74 -27.35 -32.97
CA ASP A 36 26.73 -28.30 -33.42
C ASP A 36 26.69 -29.61 -32.61
N ARG A 37 27.73 -29.85 -31.80
CA ARG A 37 27.83 -31.01 -30.90
C ARG A 37 27.50 -30.65 -29.44
N MET A 38 27.36 -29.36 -29.13
CA MET A 38 26.99 -28.91 -27.79
C MET A 38 25.59 -29.36 -27.40
N ALA A 39 25.39 -29.63 -26.11
CA ALA A 39 24.05 -29.84 -25.60
C ALA A 39 23.22 -28.55 -25.72
N LYS A 40 21.89 -28.68 -25.75
CA LYS A 40 20.99 -27.54 -26.00
C LYS A 40 21.15 -26.41 -24.98
N ALA A 41 21.41 -26.74 -23.71
CA ALA A 41 21.58 -25.75 -22.64
C ALA A 41 22.89 -24.95 -22.82
N ASP A 42 24.00 -25.64 -23.07
CA ASP A 42 25.31 -25.03 -23.34
C ASP A 42 25.27 -24.16 -24.60
N ARG A 43 24.65 -24.66 -25.67
CA ARG A 43 24.46 -23.91 -26.91
C ARG A 43 23.63 -22.64 -26.65
N PHE A 44 22.55 -22.75 -25.86
CA PHE A 44 21.73 -21.58 -25.51
C PHE A 44 22.56 -20.51 -24.78
N LEU A 45 23.31 -20.89 -23.74
CA LEU A 45 24.14 -19.95 -22.99
C LEU A 45 25.23 -19.32 -23.87
N PHE A 46 25.88 -20.13 -24.70
CA PHE A 46 26.89 -19.64 -25.64
C PHE A 46 26.30 -18.61 -26.62
N GLU A 47 25.20 -18.93 -27.29
CA GLU A 47 24.54 -18.03 -28.25
C GLU A 47 24.09 -16.72 -27.59
N MET A 48 23.50 -16.79 -26.39
CA MET A 48 23.11 -15.58 -25.65
C MET A 48 24.31 -14.73 -25.24
N SER A 49 25.46 -15.35 -24.90
CA SER A 49 26.69 -14.62 -24.55
C SER A 49 27.26 -13.77 -25.69
N ARG A 50 26.97 -14.15 -26.95
CA ARG A 50 27.42 -13.41 -28.14
C ARG A 50 26.66 -12.10 -28.34
N ILE A 51 25.50 -11.97 -27.71
CA ILE A 51 24.68 -10.75 -27.80
C ILE A 51 25.31 -9.70 -26.89
N ASN A 52 25.77 -8.60 -27.51
CA ASN A 52 26.38 -7.49 -26.77
C ASN A 52 25.42 -6.93 -25.70
N HIS A 53 25.89 -6.90 -24.45
CA HIS A 53 25.13 -6.45 -23.27
C HIS A 53 23.80 -7.22 -23.09
N TYR A 54 23.80 -8.53 -23.33
CA TYR A 54 22.61 -9.38 -23.26
C TYR A 54 21.81 -9.17 -21.96
N GLN A 55 22.48 -9.23 -20.80
CA GLN A 55 21.85 -9.05 -19.49
C GLN A 55 21.11 -7.71 -19.40
N GLN A 56 21.77 -6.60 -19.75
CA GLN A 56 21.20 -5.26 -19.64
C GLN A 56 20.06 -5.06 -20.65
N ARG A 57 20.17 -5.62 -21.86
CA ARG A 57 19.09 -5.59 -22.86
C ARG A 57 17.86 -6.34 -22.39
N LEU A 58 18.05 -7.54 -21.82
CA LEU A 58 16.98 -8.35 -21.28
C LEU A 58 16.30 -7.69 -20.07
N GLN A 59 17.10 -7.14 -19.14
CA GLN A 59 16.60 -6.36 -18.01
C GLN A 59 15.80 -5.13 -18.45
N SER A 60 16.31 -4.40 -19.45
CA SER A 60 15.62 -3.22 -20.01
C SER A 60 14.28 -3.59 -20.65
N LEU A 61 14.24 -4.70 -21.39
CA LEU A 61 13.00 -5.20 -22.00
C LEU A 61 11.99 -5.65 -20.95
N TYR A 62 12.42 -6.43 -19.96
CA TYR A 62 11.56 -6.87 -18.87
C TYR A 62 11.02 -5.68 -18.05
N PHE A 63 11.88 -4.72 -17.73
CA PHE A 63 11.48 -3.47 -17.07
C PHE A 63 10.45 -2.71 -17.90
N LYS A 64 10.69 -2.52 -19.20
CA LYS A 64 9.74 -1.89 -20.12
C LYS A 64 8.36 -2.56 -20.05
N LYS A 65 8.29 -3.89 -20.10
CA LYS A 65 7.02 -4.63 -20.06
C LYS A 65 6.31 -4.58 -18.70
N LYS A 66 7.05 -4.56 -17.58
CA LYS A 66 6.48 -4.48 -16.22
C LYS A 66 6.28 -3.04 -15.72
N PHE A 67 6.71 -2.01 -16.46
CA PHE A 67 6.65 -0.64 -15.97
C PHE A 67 5.19 -0.17 -15.75
N ALA A 68 4.32 -0.39 -16.74
CA ALA A 68 2.93 0.07 -16.67
C ALA A 68 2.16 -0.56 -15.50
N GLU A 69 2.31 -1.87 -15.27
CA GLU A 69 1.67 -2.56 -14.13
C GLU A 69 2.19 -2.05 -12.79
N ARG A 70 3.51 -1.86 -12.64
CA ARG A 70 4.12 -1.36 -11.40
C ARG A 70 3.64 0.05 -11.09
N VAL A 71 3.57 0.92 -12.10
CA VAL A 71 3.05 2.28 -11.94
C VAL A 71 1.55 2.25 -11.61
N ALA A 72 0.77 1.40 -12.28
CA ALA A 72 -0.66 1.26 -12.02
C ALA A 72 -0.95 0.71 -10.62
N GLU A 73 -0.06 -0.10 -10.05
CA GLU A 73 -0.16 -0.60 -8.68
C GLU A 73 0.23 0.47 -7.64
N VAL A 74 1.27 1.25 -7.89
CA VAL A 74 1.80 2.24 -6.93
C VAL A 74 0.96 3.52 -6.90
N LYS A 75 0.49 4.00 -8.05
CA LYS A 75 -0.31 5.24 -8.12
C LYS A 75 -1.52 5.28 -7.17
N PRO A 76 -2.42 4.29 -7.14
CA PRO A 76 -3.58 4.33 -6.26
C PRO A 76 -3.20 4.26 -4.78
N LYS A 77 -2.08 3.59 -4.43
CA LYS A 77 -1.55 3.57 -3.06
C LYS A 77 -1.10 4.95 -2.60
N VAL A 78 -0.35 5.65 -3.45
CA VAL A 78 0.10 7.03 -3.17
C VAL A 78 -1.11 7.97 -3.08
N GLU A 79 -2.07 7.83 -3.98
CA GLU A 79 -3.28 8.66 -3.97
C GLU A 79 -4.15 8.41 -2.74
N ALA A 80 -4.30 7.16 -2.30
CA ALA A 80 -5.05 6.84 -1.09
C ALA A 80 -4.42 7.47 0.15
N ILE A 81 -3.09 7.41 0.30
CA ILE A 81 -2.38 8.10 1.40
C ILE A 81 -2.57 9.62 1.30
N ARG A 82 -2.39 10.19 0.10
CA ARG A 82 -2.53 11.64 -0.13
C ARG A 82 -3.93 12.12 0.23
N SER A 83 -4.95 11.46 -0.32
CA SER A 83 -6.36 11.79 -0.11
C SER A 83 -6.76 11.60 1.36
N GLY A 84 -6.44 10.44 1.95
CA GLY A 84 -6.71 10.18 3.37
C GLY A 84 -6.03 11.17 4.32
N SER A 85 -4.81 11.61 4.01
CA SER A 85 -4.13 12.66 4.79
C SER A 85 -4.85 14.00 4.71
N GLU A 86 -5.32 14.37 3.51
CA GLU A 86 -6.07 15.60 3.28
C GLU A 86 -7.44 15.58 3.96
N GLU A 87 -8.16 14.47 3.84
CA GLU A 87 -9.46 14.22 4.47
C GLU A 87 -9.38 14.33 6.00
N VAL A 88 -8.45 13.61 6.66
CA VAL A 88 -8.27 13.71 8.12
C VAL A 88 -7.95 15.13 8.55
N PHE A 89 -7.08 15.83 7.82
CA PHE A 89 -6.64 17.17 8.19
C PHE A 89 -7.74 18.21 8.02
N ARG A 90 -8.59 18.08 6.99
CA ARG A 90 -9.61 19.07 6.63
C ARG A 90 -11.00 18.75 7.17
N SER A 91 -11.26 17.53 7.62
CA SER A 91 -12.59 17.12 8.07
C SER A 91 -13.08 17.96 9.24
N SER A 92 -14.12 18.75 8.97
CA SER A 92 -14.78 19.58 9.95
C SER A 92 -15.65 18.72 10.88
N ALA A 93 -16.24 17.64 10.35
CA ALA A 93 -16.99 16.65 11.09
C ALA A 93 -16.11 15.97 12.15
N LEU A 94 -14.90 15.54 11.77
CA LEU A 94 -13.95 14.90 12.68
C LEU A 94 -13.54 15.87 13.79
N LYS A 95 -13.21 17.12 13.44
CA LYS A 95 -12.84 18.15 14.42
C LYS A 95 -13.97 18.39 15.44
N GLN A 96 -15.21 18.54 14.98
CA GLN A 96 -16.36 18.75 15.87
C GLN A 96 -16.62 17.54 16.77
N LEU A 97 -16.48 16.30 16.24
CA LEU A 97 -16.60 15.08 17.03
C LEU A 97 -15.56 15.03 18.15
N LEU A 98 -14.28 15.32 17.83
CA LEU A 98 -13.19 15.33 18.81
C LEU A 98 -13.43 16.34 19.94
N GLU A 99 -14.01 17.50 19.62
CA GLU A 99 -14.37 18.52 20.61
C GLU A 99 -15.46 18.03 21.58
N VAL A 100 -16.51 17.38 21.08
CA VAL A 100 -17.57 16.81 21.92
C VAL A 100 -17.03 15.68 22.79
N VAL A 101 -16.19 14.81 22.24
CA VAL A 101 -15.54 13.73 23.00
C VAL A 101 -14.65 14.29 24.10
N LEU A 102 -13.90 15.38 23.82
CA LEU A 102 -13.09 16.05 24.82
C LEU A 102 -13.94 16.61 25.96
N ALA A 103 -15.07 17.24 25.64
CA ALA A 103 -16.02 17.75 26.62
C ALA A 103 -16.60 16.63 27.50
N PHE A 104 -16.97 15.49 26.91
CA PHE A 104 -17.43 14.31 27.66
C PHE A 104 -16.33 13.76 28.57
N GLY A 105 -15.12 13.57 28.04
CA GLY A 105 -13.99 13.07 28.80
C GLY A 105 -13.65 13.96 30.01
N ASN A 106 -13.63 15.27 29.82
CA ASN A 106 -13.37 16.24 30.90
C ASN A 106 -14.51 16.27 31.93
N TYR A 107 -15.76 16.18 31.50
CA TYR A 107 -16.91 16.16 32.41
C TYR A 107 -17.03 14.86 33.21
N MET A 108 -16.71 13.72 32.60
CA MET A 108 -16.82 12.41 33.25
C MET A 108 -15.64 12.13 34.19
N ASN A 109 -14.42 12.55 33.83
CA ASN A 109 -13.20 12.26 34.57
C ASN A 109 -12.76 13.38 35.53
N LYS A 110 -13.71 14.18 36.04
CA LYS A 110 -13.44 15.36 36.91
C LYS A 110 -12.34 15.10 37.95
N GLY A 111 -11.49 16.11 38.17
CA GLY A 111 -10.33 16.04 39.06
C GLY A 111 -9.02 16.02 38.25
N GLN A 112 -7.96 15.39 38.76
CA GLN A 112 -6.65 15.35 38.07
C GLN A 112 -6.69 14.66 36.69
N ARG A 113 -7.74 13.89 36.39
CA ARG A 113 -7.95 13.20 35.11
C ARG A 113 -8.87 13.97 34.14
N GLY A 114 -9.42 15.11 34.55
CA GLY A 114 -10.32 15.95 33.76
C GLY A 114 -9.81 17.38 33.76
N ASN A 115 -9.05 17.74 32.73
CA ASN A 115 -8.55 19.07 32.35
C ASN A 115 -7.67 18.91 31.09
N ALA A 116 -8.07 18.00 30.20
CA ALA A 116 -7.34 17.68 28.99
C ALA A 116 -7.62 18.73 27.91
N TYR A 117 -6.59 19.06 27.14
CA TYR A 117 -6.68 19.89 25.93
C TYR A 117 -6.73 19.06 24.64
N GLY A 118 -6.55 17.75 24.76
CA GLY A 118 -6.57 16.79 23.67
C GLY A 118 -6.32 15.38 24.19
N PHE A 119 -6.52 14.39 23.33
CA PHE A 119 -6.30 12.98 23.64
C PHE A 119 -5.73 12.28 22.41
N LYS A 120 -5.08 11.12 22.62
CA LYS A 120 -4.58 10.29 21.53
C LYS A 120 -5.77 9.75 20.73
N ILE A 121 -5.70 9.79 19.39
CA ILE A 121 -6.79 9.34 18.50
C ILE A 121 -7.22 7.90 18.77
N SER A 122 -6.30 7.02 19.21
CA SER A 122 -6.62 5.65 19.61
C SER A 122 -7.63 5.54 20.76
N SER A 123 -7.85 6.60 21.54
CA SER A 123 -8.91 6.66 22.55
C SER A 123 -10.32 6.65 21.96
N LEU A 124 -10.51 7.00 20.67
CA LEU A 124 -11.82 6.91 20.00
C LEU A 124 -12.38 5.48 20.08
N ASN A 125 -11.53 4.47 19.88
CA ASN A 125 -11.93 3.05 19.95
C ASN A 125 -12.33 2.63 21.37
N LYS A 126 -11.92 3.37 22.40
CA LYS A 126 -12.24 3.09 23.82
C LYS A 126 -13.54 3.73 24.29
N ILE A 127 -14.16 4.59 23.48
CA ILE A 127 -15.43 5.24 23.84
C ILE A 127 -16.51 4.16 24.07
N ALA A 128 -16.50 3.09 23.29
CA ALA A 128 -17.45 1.98 23.42
C ALA A 128 -17.27 1.15 24.71
N ASP A 129 -16.14 1.27 25.40
CA ASP A 129 -15.83 0.53 26.63
C ASP A 129 -16.63 1.08 27.83
N THR A 130 -16.98 2.36 27.80
CA THR A 130 -17.77 2.98 28.86
C THR A 130 -19.25 2.65 28.67
N LYS A 131 -19.85 1.92 29.61
CA LYS A 131 -21.26 1.51 29.56
C LYS A 131 -22.15 2.45 30.37
N SER A 132 -23.40 2.61 29.93
CA SER A 132 -24.41 3.34 30.69
C SER A 132 -24.74 2.61 31.99
N SER A 133 -25.01 3.37 33.04
CA SER A 133 -25.49 2.84 34.33
C SER A 133 -26.96 2.43 34.29
N ILE A 134 -27.73 2.90 33.30
CA ILE A 134 -29.15 2.61 33.13
C ILE A 134 -29.35 1.31 32.35
N ASP A 135 -28.64 1.16 31.23
CA ASP A 135 -28.67 -0.05 30.39
C ASP A 135 -27.24 -0.40 29.95
N LYS A 136 -26.76 -1.59 30.35
CA LYS A 136 -25.41 -2.07 30.05
C LYS A 136 -25.17 -2.35 28.56
N ASN A 137 -26.23 -2.45 27.75
CA ASN A 137 -26.12 -2.59 26.30
C ASN A 137 -25.82 -1.25 25.62
N ILE A 138 -26.16 -0.12 26.26
CA ILE A 138 -25.88 1.22 25.75
C ILE A 138 -24.47 1.63 26.17
N THR A 139 -23.67 2.04 25.20
CA THR A 139 -22.31 2.54 25.42
C THR A 139 -22.27 4.06 25.32
N LEU A 140 -21.19 4.68 25.81
CA LEU A 140 -20.95 6.11 25.61
C LEU A 140 -20.90 6.47 24.12
N LEU A 141 -20.49 5.54 23.24
CA LEU A 141 -20.49 5.76 21.79
C LEU A 141 -21.92 5.90 21.25
N HIS A 142 -22.85 5.04 21.67
CA HIS A 142 -24.27 5.17 21.29
C HIS A 142 -24.84 6.52 21.74
N TYR A 143 -24.57 6.88 23.00
CA TYR A 143 -25.02 8.17 23.54
C TYR A 143 -24.40 9.36 22.79
N LEU A 144 -23.12 9.28 22.45
CA LEU A 144 -22.42 10.30 21.65
C LEU A 144 -23.09 10.48 20.28
N ILE A 145 -23.37 9.39 19.56
CA ILE A 145 -24.03 9.43 18.26
C ILE A 145 -25.38 10.15 18.37
N THR A 146 -26.23 9.77 19.33
CA THR A 146 -27.52 10.43 19.56
C THR A 146 -27.38 11.93 19.85
N ILE A 147 -26.42 12.33 20.68
CA ILE A 147 -26.21 13.76 20.98
C ILE A 147 -25.71 14.52 19.76
N VAL A 148 -24.79 13.91 19.00
CA VAL A 148 -24.19 14.51 17.81
C VAL A 148 -25.23 14.66 16.70
N GLU A 149 -26.08 13.67 16.46
CA GLU A 149 -27.21 13.75 15.51
C GLU A 149 -28.15 14.92 15.84
N ASN A 150 -28.48 15.10 17.12
CA ASN A 150 -29.45 16.11 17.54
C ASN A 150 -28.87 17.52 17.67
N LYS A 151 -27.59 17.66 18.04
CA LYS A 151 -26.98 18.97 18.34
C LYS A 151 -25.92 19.41 17.34
N TYR A 152 -25.28 18.48 16.64
CA TYR A 152 -24.17 18.73 15.72
C TYR A 152 -24.37 17.98 14.39
N PRO A 153 -25.46 18.26 13.65
CA PRO A 153 -25.84 17.49 12.45
C PRO A 153 -24.77 17.49 11.34
N LYS A 154 -23.83 18.46 11.34
CA LYS A 154 -22.70 18.48 10.41
C LYS A 154 -21.78 17.26 10.54
N VAL A 155 -21.72 16.66 11.73
CA VAL A 155 -20.88 15.47 11.98
C VAL A 155 -21.43 14.22 11.27
N LEU A 156 -22.69 14.24 10.83
CA LEU A 156 -23.26 13.13 10.07
C LEU A 156 -22.56 12.89 8.74
N ASN A 157 -21.90 13.91 8.21
CA ASN A 157 -21.11 13.83 6.98
C ASN A 157 -19.70 13.22 7.21
N LEU A 158 -19.41 12.68 8.40
CA LEU A 158 -18.07 12.18 8.75
C LEU A 158 -17.59 11.08 7.81
N ASN A 159 -18.48 10.17 7.40
CA ASN A 159 -18.12 9.07 6.51
C ASN A 159 -17.82 9.59 5.09
N GLU A 160 -18.54 10.61 4.65
CA GLU A 160 -18.35 11.27 3.36
C GLU A 160 -17.05 12.10 3.33
N GLU A 161 -16.75 12.79 4.43
CA GLU A 161 -15.52 13.58 4.60
C GLU A 161 -14.26 12.69 4.78
N LEU A 162 -14.41 11.42 5.19
CA LEU A 162 -13.33 10.46 5.45
C LEU A 162 -13.43 9.18 4.57
N ARG A 163 -14.01 9.33 3.37
CA ARG A 163 -14.36 8.21 2.49
C ARG A 163 -13.16 7.39 2.00
N ASP A 164 -11.97 7.98 1.90
CA ASP A 164 -10.78 7.32 1.37
C ASP A 164 -9.95 6.63 2.47
N ILE A 165 -10.26 6.87 3.75
CA ILE A 165 -9.58 6.26 4.91
C ILE A 165 -9.59 4.72 4.88
N PRO A 166 -10.70 4.03 4.53
CA PRO A 166 -10.68 2.57 4.45
C PRO A 166 -9.71 2.01 3.41
N GLN A 167 -9.42 2.76 2.34
CA GLN A 167 -8.41 2.34 1.35
C GLN A 167 -7.00 2.75 1.79
N ALA A 168 -6.83 3.95 2.33
CA ALA A 168 -5.56 4.41 2.87
C ALA A 168 -5.03 3.50 3.98
N ALA A 169 -5.90 2.94 4.81
CA ALA A 169 -5.54 2.01 5.90
C ALA A 169 -5.01 0.64 5.42
N LYS A 170 -5.16 0.31 4.12
CA LYS A 170 -4.68 -0.94 3.51
C LYS A 170 -3.36 -0.78 2.76
N VAL A 171 -2.94 0.46 2.51
CA VAL A 171 -1.67 0.77 1.84
C VAL A 171 -0.51 0.45 2.77
#